data_AF-A0A2V9BNI7-F1
#
_entry.id   AF-A0A2V9BNI7-F1
#
_cell.length_a   1.000
_cell.length_b   1.000
_cell.length_c   1.000
_cell.angle_alpha   90.00
_cell.angle_beta   90.00
_cell.angle_gamma   90.00
#
_symmetry.space_group_name_H-M   'P 1'
#
loop_
_entity.id
_entity.type
_entity.pdbx_description
1 polymer ?
#
loop_
_entity_poly.entity_id
_entity_poly.type
_entity_poly.pdbx_seq_one_letter_code
_entity_poly.pdbx_strand_id
1 'polypeptide(L)' 'MTNEERKAALEAIIYAADEPATIDQLTKALGEEKLAVQASLDELVASYADEERGVEIRAVAGGYKMYTKPQ' A
#
# COMPACT_ATOMS: atom_id res chain seq x y z
N MET A 1 -11.37 -4.28 10.72
CA MET A 1 -11.87 -3.36 9.65
C MET A 1 -12.29 -4.14 8.41
N THR A 2 -13.16 -3.58 7.58
CA THR A 2 -13.48 -4.15 6.25
C THR A 2 -12.27 -4.07 5.32
N ASN A 3 -12.28 -4.82 4.21
CA ASN A 3 -11.19 -4.80 3.24
C ASN A 3 -11.01 -3.42 2.59
N GLU A 4 -12.11 -2.75 2.24
CA GLU A 4 -12.07 -1.41 1.62
C GLU A 4 -11.54 -0.34 2.58
N GLU A 5 -11.97 -0.35 3.85
CA GLU A 5 -11.43 0.54 4.87
C GLU A 5 -9.92 0.33 5.08
N ARG A 6 -9.48 -0.94 5.02
CA ARG A 6 -8.05 -1.29 5.12
C ARG A 6 -7.25 -0.74 3.96
N LYS A 7 -7.74 -0.93 2.73
CA LYS A 7 -7.08 -0.42 1.52
C LYS A 7 -6.98 1.10 1.54
N ALA A 8 -8.04 1.80 1.92
CA ALA A 8 -8.02 3.26 2.06
C ALA A 8 -7.00 3.73 3.11
N ALA A 9 -6.91 3.03 4.25
CA ALA A 9 -5.92 3.35 5.28
C ALA A 9 -4.49 3.05 4.82
N LEU A 10 -4.26 1.92 4.15
CA LEU A 10 -2.95 1.56 3.57
C LEU A 10 -2.49 2.59 2.53
N GLU A 11 -3.39 2.98 1.63
CA GLU A 11 -3.15 4.02 0.63
C GLU A 11 -2.73 5.34 1.29
N ALA A 12 -3.46 5.79 2.31
CA ALA A 12 -3.15 7.01 3.03
C ALA A 12 -1.77 6.96 3.71
N ILE A 13 -1.42 5.82 4.34
CA ILE A 13 -0.13 5.65 5.00
C ILE A 13 1.00 5.64 3.97
N ILE A 14 0.86 4.89 2.87
CA ILE A 14 1.88 4.78 1.82
C ILE A 14 2.07 6.11 1.09
N TYR A 15 1.00 6.87 0.87
CA TYR A 15 1.06 8.20 0.28
C TYR A 15 1.79 9.20 1.17
N ALA A 16 1.51 9.18 2.48
CA ALA A 16 2.12 10.11 3.44
C ALA A 16 3.56 9.73 3.85
N ALA A 17 4.02 8.53 3.51
CA ALA A 17 5.31 8.02 3.95
C ALA A 17 6.48 8.62 3.14
N ASP A 18 7.39 9.30 3.82
CA ASP A 18 8.64 9.80 3.24
C ASP A 18 9.60 8.67 2.85
N GLU A 19 9.49 7.52 3.50
CA GLU A 19 10.28 6.31 3.25
C GLU A 19 9.37 5.12 2.92
N PRO A 20 9.87 4.06 2.24
CA PRO A 20 9.08 2.87 1.94
C PRO A 20 8.49 2.23 3.21
N ALA A 21 7.16 2.11 3.27
CA ALA A 21 6.46 1.56 4.42
C ALA A 21 6.54 0.03 4.42
N THR A 22 7.18 -0.54 5.43
CA THR A 22 7.29 -2.00 5.58
C THR A 22 5.97 -2.61 6.04
N ILE A 23 5.76 -3.90 5.75
CA ILE A 23 4.58 -4.64 6.22
C ILE A 23 4.43 -4.54 7.73
N ASP A 24 5.53 -4.64 8.48
CA ASP A 24 5.47 -4.61 9.94
C ASP A 24 5.11 -3.20 10.48
N GLN A 25 5.45 -2.13 9.75
CA GLN A 25 4.96 -0.78 10.07
C GLN A 25 3.47 -0.62 9.75
N LEU A 26 3.02 -1.14 8.59
CA LEU A 26 1.63 -1.08 8.16
C LEU A 26 0.72 -1.87 9.12
N THR A 27 1.12 -3.08 9.53
CA THR A 27 0.37 -3.89 10.51
C THR A 27 0.29 -3.21 11.86
N LYS A 28 1.40 -2.65 12.34
CA LYS A 28 1.43 -1.90 13.60
C LYS A 28 0.56 -0.64 13.55
N ALA A 29 0.56 0.08 12.44
CA ALA A 29 -0.25 1.29 12.28
C ALA A 29 -1.76 0.98 12.24
N LEU A 30 -2.14 -0.14 11.61
CA LEU A 30 -3.53 -0.55 11.48
C LEU A 30 -4.06 -1.37 12.67
N GLY A 31 -3.16 -1.94 13.49
CA GLY A 31 -3.53 -2.83 14.58
C GLY A 31 -4.17 -4.13 14.10
N GLU A 32 -3.77 -4.62 12.93
CA GLU A 32 -4.38 -5.76 12.24
C GLU A 32 -3.36 -6.87 11.96
N GLU A 33 -3.85 -8.09 11.77
CA GLU A 33 -3.04 -9.27 11.47
C GLU A 33 -2.26 -9.13 10.16
N LYS A 34 -1.02 -9.61 10.16
CA LYS A 34 -0.10 -9.52 9.01
C LYS A 34 -0.67 -10.09 7.72
N LEU A 35 -1.33 -11.24 7.80
CA LEU A 35 -1.93 -11.89 6.64
C LEU A 35 -3.04 -11.03 6.02
N ALA A 36 -3.86 -10.41 6.85
CA ALA A 36 -4.99 -9.60 6.37
C ALA A 36 -4.52 -8.26 5.81
N VAL A 37 -3.47 -7.65 6.39
CA VAL A 37 -2.82 -6.46 5.84
C VAL A 37 -2.14 -6.76 4.51
N GLN A 38 -1.41 -7.88 4.41
CA GLN A 38 -0.74 -8.28 3.17
C GLN A 38 -1.77 -8.51 2.04
N ALA A 39 -2.85 -9.24 2.31
CA ALA A 39 -3.88 -9.50 1.30
C ALA A 39 -4.51 -8.21 0.75
N SER A 40 -4.90 -7.28 1.62
CA SER A 40 -5.44 -5.98 1.18
C SER A 40 -4.41 -5.12 0.46
N LEU A 41 -3.14 -5.19 0.86
CA LEU A 41 -2.07 -4.46 0.20
C LEU A 41 -1.80 -5.00 -1.21
N ASP A 42 -1.80 -6.32 -1.39
CA ASP A 42 -1.62 -6.94 -2.70
C ASP A 42 -2.74 -6.55 -3.67
N GLU A 43 -3.99 -6.55 -3.20
CA GLU A 43 -5.13 -6.03 -3.97
C GLU A 43 -4.97 -4.55 -4.31
N LEU A 44 -4.52 -3.74 -3.36
CA LEU A 44 -4.30 -2.30 -3.57
C LEU A 44 -3.21 -2.07 -4.62
N VAL A 45 -2.08 -2.76 -4.53
CA VAL A 45 -0.98 -2.70 -5.50
C VAL A 45 -1.48 -3.09 -6.89
N ALA A 46 -2.24 -4.18 -7.00
CA ALA A 46 -2.83 -4.60 -8.27
C ALA A 46 -3.78 -3.53 -8.85
N SER A 47 -4.60 -2.88 -8.02
CA SER A 47 -5.51 -1.81 -8.47
C SER A 47 -4.79 -0.56 -8.98
N TYR A 48 -3.57 -0.33 -8.48
CA TYR A 48 -2.70 0.79 -8.87
C TYR A 48 -1.82 0.48 -10.10
N ALA A 49 -1.69 -0.80 -10.46
CA ALA A 49 -0.98 -1.20 -11.67
C ALA A 49 -1.74 -0.84 -12.97
N ASP A 50 -3.05 -0.57 -12.89
CA ASP A 50 -3.93 -0.21 -14.01
C ASP A 50 -3.38 0.97 -14.85
N GLU A 51 -3.36 0.82 -16.18
CA GLU A 51 -2.81 1.80 -17.13
C GLU A 51 -3.51 3.16 -17.08
N GLU A 52 -4.75 3.22 -16.63
CA GLU A 52 -5.52 4.48 -16.52
C GLU A 52 -5.06 5.35 -15.34
N ARG A 53 -4.17 4.86 -14.46
CA ARG A 53 -3.62 5.61 -13.32
C ARG A 53 -2.23 6.18 -13.61
N GLY A 54 -2.03 7.45 -13.28
CA GLY A 54 -0.72 8.13 -13.38
C GLY A 54 0.25 7.83 -12.23
N VAL A 55 -0.16 7.07 -11.23
CA VAL A 55 0.66 6.66 -10.07
C VAL A 55 0.55 5.16 -9.83
N GLU A 56 1.56 4.59 -9.19
CA GLU A 56 1.64 3.17 -8.82
C GLU A 56 2.24 3.01 -7.43
N ILE A 57 1.97 1.85 -6.81
CA ILE A 57 2.60 1.45 -5.55
C ILE A 57 3.63 0.38 -5.87
N ARG A 58 4.90 0.62 -5.50
CA ARG A 58 6.01 -0.31 -5.76
C ARG A 58 6.60 -0.85 -4.46
N ALA A 59 6.99 -2.12 -4.49
CA ALA A 59 7.81 -2.72 -3.46
C ALA A 59 9.29 -2.33 -3.67
N VAL A 60 9.87 -1.57 -2.75
CA VAL A 60 11.27 -1.09 -2.82
C VAL A 60 11.90 -1.16 -1.43
N ALA A 61 13.17 -1.57 -1.35
CA ALA A 61 13.93 -1.66 -0.10
C ALA A 61 13.21 -2.43 1.05
N GLY A 62 12.36 -3.40 0.72
CA GLY A 62 11.59 -4.18 1.71
C GLY A 62 10.31 -3.50 2.22
N GLY A 63 9.91 -2.36 1.65
CA GLY A 63 8.65 -1.68 1.93
C GLY A 63 7.92 -1.27 0.66
N TYR A 64 6.84 -0.50 0.83
CA TYR A 64 5.96 -0.04 -0.24
C TYR A 64 5.91 1.47 -0.30
N LYS A 65 6.00 2.04 -1.50
CA LYS A 65 5.95 3.49 -1.71
C LYS A 65 5.23 3.83 -3.01
N MET A 66 4.55 4.97 -3.03
CA MET A 66 3.91 5.50 -4.23
C MET A 66 4.93 6.20 -5.13
N TYR A 67 4.84 5.93 -6.43
CA TYR A 67 5.64 6.55 -7.48
C TYR A 67 4.72 7.03 -8.61
N THR A 68 5.15 8.05 -9.35
CA THR A 68 4.52 8.40 -10.62
C THR A 68 4.91 7.39 -11.69
N LYS A 69 3.97 7.05 -12.57
CA LYS A 69 4.31 6.31 -13.79
C LYS A 69 5.06 7.24 -14.75
N PRO A 70 6.00 6.71 -15.56
CA PRO A 70 6.82 7.52 -16.46
C PRO A 70 6.11 7.95 -17.76
N GLN A 71 4.88 7.47 -17.99
CA GLN A 71 4.03 7.73 -19.14
C GLN A 71 3.08 8.89 -18.86
#